data_AF-A0A2J8K1K0-F1
#
_entry.id   AF-A0A2J8K1K0-F1
#
_cell.length_a   1.000
_cell.length_b   1.000
_cell.length_c   1.000
_cell.angle_alpha   90.00
_cell.angle_beta   90.00
_cell.angle_gamma   90.00
#
_symmetry.space_group_name_H-M   'P 1'
#
loop_
_entity.id
_entity.type
_entity.pdbx_description
1 polymer ?
#
loop_
_entity_poly.entity_id
_entity_poly.type
_entity_poly.pdbx_seq_one_letter_code
_entity_poly.pdbx_strand_id
1 'polypeptide(L)'
;HASLLGLKEADSPHHAKGCKPSSNPAWLRNIFPSNLVSAAFRSYSTTYEERNITGTRVKVPVGQEVEGMNILGLVVFAIVFGVALRKLGPEGELLIRFFNSFNEATMVLVSWIMWYAPVGIMFLVAGKIVEMEDVGLLFARLGKYILCCLLGHAIHGLLVLPLIYFLFTRKNPYRFLWGIVTPLATAFGTSSSSATLPLMMKCVEENNGVAKHISRFILPIGATVNMDGAALFQCVAAVFIAQLSQQSLDFVKIITIL
;
A
#
# COMPACT_ATOMS: atom_id res chain seq x y z
N HIS A 1 21.55 20.36 38.50
CA HIS A 1 22.17 19.77 37.30
C HIS A 1 21.11 19.40 36.25
N ALA A 2 20.17 20.33 35.98
CA ALA A 2 19.00 20.12 35.12
C ALA A 2 18.97 21.17 34.00
N SER A 3 20.04 21.19 33.21
CA SER A 3 20.17 22.03 32.00
C SER A 3 21.24 21.37 31.15
N LEU A 4 20.87 20.37 30.33
CA LEU A 4 21.71 19.80 29.26
C LEU A 4 21.02 18.78 28.32
N LEU A 5 19.70 18.65 28.36
CA LEU A 5 18.96 17.85 27.36
C LEU A 5 17.97 18.75 26.65
N GLY A 6 18.41 19.33 25.53
CA GLY A 6 17.63 20.16 24.63
C GLY A 6 16.57 19.36 23.89
N LEU A 7 15.60 18.83 24.63
CA LEU A 7 14.35 18.33 24.07
C LEU A 7 13.47 19.54 23.74
N LYS A 8 13.62 20.02 22.51
CA LYS A 8 12.69 20.95 21.89
C LYS A 8 11.36 20.20 21.78
N GLU A 9 10.38 20.58 22.60
CA GLU A 9 9.01 20.08 22.54
C GLU A 9 8.51 20.14 21.09
N ALA A 10 8.27 18.97 20.51
CA ALA A 10 7.59 18.84 19.23
C ALA A 10 6.11 19.16 19.48
N ASP A 11 5.80 20.45 19.39
CA ASP A 11 4.46 20.98 19.60
C ASP A 11 3.50 20.33 18.59
N SER A 12 2.47 19.67 19.12
CA SER A 12 1.43 18.98 18.35
C SER A 12 0.64 20.00 17.54
N PRO A 13 0.37 19.78 16.23
CA PRO A 13 -0.35 20.77 15.44
C PRO A 13 -1.83 20.73 15.83
N HIS A 14 -2.21 21.60 16.76
CA HIS A 14 -3.60 21.95 17.05
C HIS A 14 -4.30 22.37 15.74
N HIS A 15 -5.43 21.72 15.49
CA HIS A 15 -6.40 22.00 14.42
C HIS A 15 -6.57 23.52 14.16
N ALA A 16 -5.94 24.01 13.08
CA ALA A 16 -6.25 25.32 12.54
C ALA A 16 -7.45 25.19 11.59
N LYS A 17 -8.66 25.44 12.13
CA LYS A 17 -9.85 25.68 11.32
C LYS A 17 -9.65 26.97 10.53
N GLY A 18 -9.60 26.87 9.20
CA GLY A 18 -9.67 28.02 8.28
C GLY A 18 -8.33 28.54 7.74
N CYS A 19 -7.65 27.78 6.89
CA CYS A 19 -6.58 28.29 6.03
C CYS A 19 -6.89 27.96 4.57
N LYS A 20 -6.79 28.96 3.68
CA LYS A 20 -6.90 28.78 2.22
C LYS A 20 -5.85 27.75 1.75
N PRO A 21 -6.20 26.84 0.82
CA PRO A 21 -5.23 25.88 0.30
C PRO A 21 -4.06 26.62 -0.37
N SER A 22 -2.84 26.20 -0.03
CA SER A 22 -1.61 26.51 -0.78
C SER A 22 -1.86 26.38 -2.29
N SER A 23 -1.39 27.33 -3.10
CA SER A 23 -1.56 27.34 -4.56
C SER A 23 -1.00 26.09 -5.25
N ASN A 24 0.00 25.43 -4.64
CA ASN A 24 0.44 24.09 -5.01
C ASN A 24 0.38 23.17 -3.78
N PRO A 25 -0.42 22.10 -3.79
CA PRO A 25 -0.47 21.17 -2.67
C PRO A 25 0.86 20.45 -2.47
N ALA A 26 1.27 20.23 -1.21
CA ALA A 26 2.51 19.50 -0.90
C ALA A 26 2.52 18.08 -1.50
N TRP A 27 1.38 17.41 -1.55
CA TRP A 27 1.24 16.09 -2.17
C TRP A 27 1.55 16.11 -3.68
N LEU A 28 1.17 17.17 -4.39
CA LEU A 28 1.44 17.30 -5.83
C LEU A 28 2.95 17.51 -6.09
N ARG A 29 3.63 18.26 -5.21
CA ARG A 29 5.09 18.41 -5.25
C ARG A 29 5.82 17.11 -4.90
N ASN A 30 5.21 16.23 -4.10
CA ASN A 30 5.74 14.90 -3.86
C ASN A 30 5.56 13.96 -5.06
N ILE A 31 4.50 14.09 -5.85
CA ILE A 31 4.31 13.31 -7.09
C ILE A 31 5.40 13.62 -8.13
N PHE A 32 5.81 14.90 -8.23
CA PHE A 32 6.85 15.35 -9.15
C PHE A 32 8.05 15.92 -8.38
N PRO A 33 8.96 15.06 -7.88
CA PRO A 33 10.10 15.51 -7.12
C PRO A 33 11.02 16.40 -7.95
N SER A 34 11.55 17.46 -7.34
CA SER A 34 12.51 18.39 -7.96
C SER A 34 13.86 17.72 -8.28
N ASN A 35 14.24 16.71 -7.51
CA ASN A 35 15.47 15.95 -7.69
C ASN A 35 15.24 14.48 -7.28
N LEU A 36 15.53 13.54 -8.18
CA LEU A 36 15.34 12.11 -7.95
C LEU A 36 16.29 11.55 -6.88
N VAL A 37 17.52 12.06 -6.85
CA VAL A 37 18.51 11.68 -5.83
C VAL A 37 18.04 12.14 -4.46
N SER A 38 17.60 13.39 -4.34
CA SER A 38 17.04 13.91 -3.08
C SER A 38 15.79 13.11 -2.67
N ALA A 39 14.91 12.77 -3.61
CA ALA A 39 13.69 12.00 -3.35
C ALA A 39 13.93 10.60 -2.74
N ALA A 40 15.13 10.03 -2.94
CA ALA A 40 15.50 8.75 -2.33
C ALA A 40 15.65 8.82 -0.80
N PHE A 41 15.87 10.01 -0.23
CA PHE A 41 16.08 10.19 1.22
C PHE A 41 15.32 11.38 1.83
N ARG A 42 14.69 12.23 1.01
CA ARG A 42 13.90 13.40 1.45
C ARG A 42 12.54 13.46 0.79
N SER A 43 11.59 14.04 1.51
CA SER A 43 10.22 14.27 1.07
C SER A 43 9.84 15.73 1.31
N TYR A 44 8.88 16.23 0.55
CA TYR A 44 8.46 17.62 0.63
C TYR A 44 7.32 17.79 1.63
N SER A 45 7.47 18.73 2.56
CA SER A 45 6.43 19.11 3.54
C SER A 45 6.26 20.62 3.59
N THR A 46 5.01 21.08 3.63
CA THR A 46 4.69 22.49 3.86
C THR A 46 4.43 22.73 5.33
N THR A 47 5.23 23.58 5.94
CA THR A 47 5.05 24.05 7.32
C THR A 47 4.58 25.50 7.29
N TYR A 48 3.85 25.95 8.30
CA TYR A 48 3.38 27.33 8.37
C TYR A 48 4.29 28.12 9.30
N GLU A 49 4.90 29.18 8.79
CA GLU A 49 5.62 30.14 9.59
C GLU A 49 4.75 31.38 9.81
N GLU A 50 4.75 31.91 11.03
CA GLU A 50 4.11 33.20 11.32
C GLU A 50 5.04 34.33 10.88
N ARG A 51 4.60 35.12 9.89
CA ARG A 51 5.29 36.34 9.48
C ARG A 51 4.47 37.56 9.83
N ASN A 52 5.14 38.57 10.39
CA ASN A 52 4.55 39.88 10.60
C ASN A 52 4.63 40.66 9.29
N ILE A 53 3.50 40.79 8.61
CA ILE A 53 3.38 41.62 7.41
C ILE A 53 2.47 42.79 7.80
N THR A 54 3.00 44.01 7.69
CA THR A 54 2.23 45.26 7.95
C THR A 54 1.50 45.28 9.31
N GLY A 55 2.13 44.79 10.38
CA GLY A 55 1.56 44.78 11.74
C GLY A 55 0.53 43.67 12.01
N THR A 56 0.18 42.87 11.01
CA THR A 56 -0.68 41.68 11.15
C THR A 56 0.15 40.38 11.14
N ARG A 57 -0.11 39.49 12.10
CA ARG A 57 0.45 38.13 12.12
C ARG A 57 -0.27 37.29 11.07
N VAL A 58 0.45 36.87 10.04
CA VAL A 58 -0.09 36.03 8.97
C VAL A 58 0.68 34.71 8.95
N LYS A 59 -0.04 33.58 8.92
CA LYS A 59 0.54 32.26 8.70
C LYS A 59 0.83 32.10 7.21
N VAL A 60 2.10 32.02 6.85
CA VAL A 60 2.56 31.85 5.47
C VAL A 60 3.06 30.41 5.30
N PRO A 61 2.60 29.68 4.27
CA PRO A 61 3.13 28.35 4.00
C PRO A 61 4.58 28.46 3.48
N VAL A 62 5.50 27.78 4.15
CA VAL A 62 6.90 27.62 3.77
C VAL A 62 7.15 26.16 3.45
N GLY A 63 7.71 25.93 2.27
CA GLY A 63 8.06 24.59 1.82
C GLY A 63 9.44 24.18 2.29
N GLN A 64 9.54 23.03 2.94
CA GLN A 64 10.80 22.45 3.37
C GLN A 64 10.90 20.98 2.94
N GLU A 65 12.13 20.53 2.68
CA GLU A 65 12.43 19.11 2.53
C GLU A 65 12.65 18.52 3.92
N VAL A 66 11.86 17.51 4.28
CA VAL A 66 11.98 16.76 5.52
C VAL A 66 12.63 15.41 5.24
N GLU A 67 13.32 14.86 6.23
CA GLU A 67 13.92 13.53 6.12
C GLU A 67 12.83 12.46 5.97
N GLY A 68 13.03 11.54 5.03
CA GLY A 68 12.09 10.47 4.71
C GLY A 68 11.96 10.29 3.20
N MET A 69 12.03 9.04 2.73
CA MET A 69 11.99 8.71 1.30
C MET A 69 10.63 9.07 0.68
N ASN A 70 10.64 9.76 -0.45
CA ASN A 70 9.44 10.08 -1.22
C ASN A 70 9.07 8.91 -2.16
N ILE A 71 8.49 7.86 -1.59
CA ILE A 71 8.09 6.64 -2.32
C ILE A 71 7.12 6.98 -3.46
N LEU A 72 6.14 7.85 -3.21
CA LEU A 72 5.13 8.23 -4.20
C LEU A 72 5.76 8.83 -5.48
N GLY A 73 6.69 9.77 -5.31
CA GLY A 73 7.39 10.40 -6.43
C GLY A 73 8.28 9.43 -7.21
N LEU A 74 8.97 8.52 -6.50
CA LEU A 74 9.81 7.50 -7.13
C LEU A 74 9.00 6.50 -7.96
N VAL A 75 7.84 6.07 -7.45
CA VAL A 75 6.93 5.16 -8.17
C VAL A 75 6.38 5.82 -9.44
N VAL A 76 5.91 7.07 -9.35
CA VAL A 76 5.39 7.80 -10.50
C VAL A 76 6.47 8.00 -11.57
N PHE A 77 7.68 8.38 -11.15
CA PHE A 77 8.83 8.48 -12.05
C PHE A 77 9.13 7.14 -12.74
N ALA A 78 9.19 6.04 -11.98
CA ALA A 78 9.49 4.71 -12.51
C ALA A 78 8.44 4.25 -13.54
N ILE A 79 7.15 4.52 -13.32
CA ILE A 79 6.07 4.19 -14.27
C ILE A 79 6.26 4.98 -15.57
N VAL A 80 6.45 6.30 -15.50
CA VAL A 80 6.64 7.14 -16.69
C VAL A 80 7.91 6.74 -17.44
N PHE A 81 8.99 6.45 -16.72
CA PHE A 81 10.25 6.00 -17.29
C PHE A 81 10.12 4.63 -17.97
N GLY A 82 9.42 3.67 -17.35
CA GLY A 82 9.13 2.37 -17.94
C GLY A 82 8.31 2.47 -19.23
N VAL A 83 7.30 3.36 -19.28
CA VAL A 83 6.54 3.65 -20.50
C VAL A 83 7.41 4.28 -21.58
N ALA A 84 8.32 5.18 -21.21
CA ALA A 84 9.27 5.78 -22.14
C ALA A 84 10.19 4.71 -22.76
N LEU A 85 10.83 3.86 -21.94
CA LEU A 85 11.67 2.75 -22.44
C LEU A 85 10.91 1.81 -23.38
N ARG A 86 9.65 1.52 -23.09
CA ARG A 86 8.81 0.70 -23.98
C ARG A 86 8.57 1.36 -25.34
N LYS A 87 8.45 2.70 -25.39
CA LYS A 87 8.28 3.47 -26.64
C LYS A 87 9.54 3.54 -27.49
N LEU A 88 10.74 3.43 -26.89
CA LEU A 88 12.01 3.39 -27.63
C LEU A 88 12.21 2.09 -28.44
N GLY A 89 11.38 1.07 -28.22
CA GLY A 89 11.45 -0.18 -28.97
C GLY A 89 12.81 -0.89 -28.79
N PRO A 90 13.55 -1.20 -29.86
CA PRO A 90 14.81 -1.95 -29.76
C PRO A 90 15.90 -1.20 -28.99
N GLU A 91 15.91 0.13 -29.00
CA GLU A 91 16.90 0.92 -28.26
C GLU A 91 16.68 0.84 -26.74
N GLY A 92 15.43 0.67 -26.30
CA GLY A 92 15.08 0.53 -24.89
C GLY A 92 15.35 -0.85 -24.29
N GLU A 93 15.53 -1.88 -25.14
CA GLU A 93 15.64 -3.28 -24.73
C GLU A 93 16.83 -3.54 -23.79
N LEU A 94 17.97 -2.90 -24.03
CA LEU A 94 19.15 -3.04 -23.17
C LEU A 94 18.87 -2.57 -21.73
N LEU A 95 18.21 -1.42 -21.58
CA LEU A 95 17.85 -0.89 -20.26
C LEU A 95 16.77 -1.73 -19.58
N ILE A 96 15.76 -2.19 -20.33
CA ILE A 96 14.72 -3.09 -19.78
C ILE A 96 15.37 -4.37 -19.23
N ARG A 97 16.30 -4.98 -19.98
CA ARG A 97 17.04 -6.16 -19.52
C ARG A 97 17.89 -5.88 -18.29
N PHE A 98 18.59 -4.74 -18.26
CA PHE A 98 19.35 -4.32 -17.10
C PHE A 98 18.47 -4.21 -15.85
N PHE A 99 17.33 -3.51 -15.92
CA PHE A 99 16.41 -3.37 -14.78
C PHE A 99 15.78 -4.70 -14.36
N ASN A 100 15.48 -5.59 -15.31
CA ASN A 100 14.98 -6.93 -14.99
C ASN A 100 16.03 -7.76 -14.24
N SER A 101 17.28 -7.79 -14.71
CA SER A 101 18.36 -8.49 -14.01
C SER A 101 18.65 -7.87 -12.64
N PHE A 102 18.57 -6.55 -12.53
CA PHE A 102 18.71 -5.85 -11.25
C PHE A 102 17.58 -6.18 -10.26
N ASN A 103 16.34 -6.26 -10.73
CA ASN A 103 15.20 -6.69 -9.92
C ASN A 103 15.38 -8.14 -9.43
N GLU A 104 15.81 -9.06 -10.31
CA GLU A 104 16.07 -10.45 -9.93
C GLU A 104 17.15 -10.56 -8.84
N ALA A 105 18.26 -9.82 -9.00
CA ALA A 105 19.30 -9.73 -7.97
C ALA A 105 18.75 -9.16 -6.65
N THR A 106 17.86 -8.17 -6.72
CA THR A 106 17.20 -7.59 -5.53
C THR A 106 16.29 -8.60 -4.83
N MET A 107 15.56 -9.44 -5.57
CA MET A 107 14.72 -10.50 -5.00
C MET A 107 15.53 -11.57 -4.26
N VAL A 108 16.75 -11.88 -4.73
CA VAL A 108 17.69 -12.75 -4.01
C VAL A 108 18.10 -12.13 -2.67
N LEU A 109 18.40 -10.82 -2.64
CA LEU A 109 18.71 -10.11 -1.39
C LEU A 109 17.52 -10.11 -0.42
N VAL A 110 16.31 -9.85 -0.92
CA VAL A 110 15.07 -9.93 -0.12
C VAL A 110 14.92 -11.33 0.47
N SER A 111 15.23 -12.38 -0.29
CA SER A 111 15.17 -13.77 0.20
C SER A 111 16.14 -14.00 1.37
N TRP A 112 17.36 -13.47 1.32
CA TRP A 112 18.31 -13.55 2.43
C TRP A 112 17.81 -12.80 3.68
N ILE A 113 17.22 -11.63 3.50
CA ILE A 113 16.62 -10.86 4.60
C ILE A 113 15.45 -11.64 5.22
N MET A 114 14.62 -12.29 4.41
CA MET A 114 13.50 -13.12 4.89
C MET A 114 13.97 -14.34 5.70
N TRP A 115 15.16 -14.89 5.42
CA TRP A 115 15.77 -15.93 6.27
C TRP A 115 16.17 -15.39 7.66
N TYR A 116 16.57 -14.12 7.74
CA TYR A 116 16.91 -13.48 9.01
C TYR A 116 15.69 -12.92 9.77
N ALA A 117 14.60 -12.64 9.06
CA ALA A 117 13.38 -12.04 9.59
C ALA A 117 12.81 -12.75 10.84
N PRO A 118 12.77 -14.08 10.97
CA PRO A 118 12.22 -14.74 12.16
C PRO A 118 12.91 -14.34 13.46
N VAL A 119 14.23 -14.15 13.42
CA VAL A 119 15.03 -13.71 14.57
C VAL A 119 14.68 -12.25 14.90
N GLY A 120 14.62 -11.37 13.90
CA GLY A 120 14.24 -9.97 14.09
C GLY A 120 12.82 -9.81 14.65
N ILE A 121 11.85 -10.56 14.11
CA ILE A 121 10.46 -10.55 14.55
C ILE A 121 10.34 -11.01 16.00
N MET A 122 11.10 -12.04 16.41
CA MET A 122 11.10 -12.51 17.80
C MET A 122 11.48 -11.39 18.79
N PHE A 123 12.56 -10.66 18.50
CA PHE A 123 12.99 -9.54 19.35
C PHE A 123 12.05 -8.34 19.30
N LEU A 124 11.49 -8.02 18.12
CA LEU A 124 10.52 -6.92 17.97
C LEU A 124 9.22 -7.20 18.75
N VAL A 125 8.70 -8.43 18.67
CA VAL A 125 7.50 -8.84 19.41
C VAL A 125 7.78 -8.83 20.92
N ALA A 126 8.91 -9.39 21.35
CA ALA A 126 9.31 -9.36 22.76
C ALA A 126 9.43 -7.92 23.29
N GLY A 127 10.10 -7.02 22.54
CA GLY A 127 10.23 -5.61 22.90
C GLY A 127 8.89 -4.89 23.00
N LYS A 128 7.96 -5.15 22.06
CA LYS A 128 6.62 -4.55 22.08
C LYS A 128 5.74 -5.07 23.22
N ILE A 129 5.89 -6.32 23.62
CA ILE A 129 5.18 -6.87 24.78
C ILE A 129 5.69 -6.23 26.07
N VAL A 130 7.01 -5.99 26.19
CA VAL A 130 7.60 -5.33 27.38
C VAL A 130 7.19 -3.85 27.48
N GLU A 131 7.06 -3.16 26.36
CA GLU A 131 6.63 -1.75 26.32
C GLU A 131 5.15 -1.57 26.69
N MET A 132 4.31 -2.60 26.50
CA MET A 132 2.89 -2.53 26.77
C MET A 132 2.53 -3.08 28.15
N GLU A 133 1.97 -2.22 29.00
CA GLU A 133 1.55 -2.58 30.36
C GLU A 133 0.34 -3.54 30.40
N ASP A 134 -0.51 -3.54 29.35
CA ASP A 134 -1.70 -4.40 29.25
C ASP A 134 -1.66 -5.25 27.96
N VAL A 135 -1.16 -6.48 28.12
CA VAL A 135 -1.09 -7.49 27.05
C VAL A 135 -2.48 -7.92 26.60
N GLY A 136 -3.47 -7.95 27.50
CA GLY A 136 -4.84 -8.34 27.18
C GLY A 136 -5.51 -7.36 26.22
N LEU A 137 -5.29 -6.06 26.43
CA LEU A 137 -5.78 -5.02 25.54
C LEU A 137 -5.15 -5.10 24.14
N LEU A 138 -3.86 -5.45 24.03
CA LEU A 138 -3.18 -5.65 22.75
C LEU A 138 -3.80 -6.83 21.98
N PHE A 139 -4.01 -7.97 22.63
CA PHE A 139 -4.68 -9.12 21.98
C PHE A 139 -6.11 -8.80 21.56
N ALA A 140 -6.86 -8.03 22.36
CA ALA A 140 -8.20 -7.59 22.00
C ALA A 140 -8.18 -6.67 20.76
N ARG A 141 -7.20 -5.76 20.65
CA ARG A 141 -7.02 -4.90 19.47
C ARG A 141 -6.64 -5.72 18.23
N LEU A 142 -5.73 -6.69 18.36
CA LEU A 142 -5.36 -7.61 17.27
C LEU A 142 -6.54 -8.48 16.84
N GLY A 143 -7.35 -8.98 17.78
CA GLY A 143 -8.57 -9.72 17.48
C GLY A 143 -9.57 -8.89 16.67
N LYS A 144 -9.79 -7.63 17.05
CA LYS A 144 -10.61 -6.68 16.28
C LYS A 144 -10.04 -6.42 14.89
N TYR A 145 -8.72 -6.31 14.76
CA TYR A 145 -8.02 -6.16 13.48
C TYR A 145 -8.25 -7.37 12.57
N ILE A 146 -8.03 -8.60 13.07
CA ILE A 146 -8.25 -9.83 12.30
C ILE A 146 -9.71 -9.93 11.85
N LEU A 147 -10.66 -9.67 12.77
CA LEU A 147 -12.08 -9.68 12.45
C LEU A 147 -12.43 -8.64 11.38
N CYS A 148 -11.87 -7.43 11.46
CA CYS A 148 -12.06 -6.38 10.47
C CYS A 148 -11.53 -6.80 9.10
N CYS A 149 -10.33 -7.38 9.03
CA CYS A 149 -9.76 -7.91 7.79
C CYS A 149 -10.63 -9.02 7.20
N LEU A 150 -11.05 -10.01 8.00
CA LEU A 150 -11.92 -11.10 7.53
C LEU A 150 -13.27 -10.58 7.03
N LEU A 151 -13.86 -9.63 7.75
CA LEU A 151 -15.11 -8.99 7.34
C LEU A 151 -14.95 -8.22 6.03
N GLY A 152 -13.84 -7.49 5.86
CA GLY A 152 -13.52 -6.79 4.61
C GLY A 152 -13.40 -7.75 3.43
N HIS A 153 -12.67 -8.86 3.59
CA HIS A 153 -12.56 -9.90 2.56
C HIS A 153 -13.92 -10.53 2.25
N ALA A 154 -14.73 -10.82 3.26
CA ALA A 154 -16.07 -11.39 3.08
C ALA A 154 -17.01 -10.43 2.34
N ILE A 155 -17.04 -9.14 2.71
CA ILE A 155 -17.85 -8.12 2.02
C ILE A 155 -17.37 -7.95 0.58
N HIS A 156 -16.06 -7.82 0.36
CA HIS A 156 -15.53 -7.62 -0.98
C HIS A 156 -15.77 -8.85 -1.89
N GLY A 157 -15.46 -10.05 -1.38
CA GLY A 157 -15.57 -11.30 -2.13
C GLY A 157 -17.01 -11.79 -2.34
N LEU A 158 -17.92 -11.59 -1.39
CA LEU A 158 -19.28 -12.15 -1.43
C LEU A 158 -20.38 -11.13 -1.77
N LEU A 159 -20.09 -9.82 -1.67
CA LEU A 159 -21.05 -8.77 -2.00
C LEU A 159 -20.55 -7.90 -3.16
N VAL A 160 -19.37 -7.29 -3.04
CA VAL A 160 -18.89 -6.31 -4.04
C VAL A 160 -18.61 -6.95 -5.40
N LEU A 161 -17.79 -8.00 -5.45
CA LEU A 161 -17.48 -8.69 -6.71
C LEU A 161 -18.72 -9.35 -7.36
N PRO A 162 -19.59 -10.06 -6.61
CA PRO A 162 -20.85 -10.57 -7.15
C PRO A 162 -21.79 -9.48 -7.66
N LEU A 163 -21.86 -8.32 -6.99
CA LEU A 163 -22.68 -7.19 -7.43
C LEU A 163 -22.16 -6.61 -8.75
N ILE A 164 -20.85 -6.44 -8.89
CA ILE A 164 -20.21 -5.99 -10.13
C ILE A 164 -20.51 -6.99 -11.26
N TYR A 165 -20.33 -8.29 -11.00
CA TYR A 165 -20.65 -9.34 -11.98
C TYR A 165 -22.12 -9.29 -12.41
N PHE A 166 -23.05 -9.15 -11.47
CA PHE A 166 -24.48 -9.06 -11.75
C PHE A 166 -24.84 -7.81 -12.56
N LEU A 167 -24.22 -6.66 -12.27
CA LEU A 167 -24.49 -5.42 -12.98
C LEU A 167 -24.17 -5.52 -14.47
N PHE A 168 -23.05 -6.14 -14.82
CA PHE A 168 -22.58 -6.28 -16.21
C PHE A 168 -23.15 -7.49 -16.96
N THR A 169 -23.24 -8.65 -16.31
CA THR A 169 -23.67 -9.89 -16.97
C THR A 169 -25.16 -10.15 -16.85
N ARG A 170 -25.85 -9.50 -15.89
CA ARG A 170 -27.25 -9.74 -15.51
C ARG A 170 -27.56 -11.22 -15.21
N LYS A 171 -26.54 -12.02 -14.87
CA LYS A 171 -26.66 -13.43 -14.50
C LYS A 171 -26.36 -13.62 -13.03
N ASN A 172 -26.88 -14.71 -12.44
CA ASN A 172 -26.66 -15.02 -11.03
C ASN A 172 -25.17 -15.30 -10.75
N PRO A 173 -24.46 -14.45 -9.99
CA PRO A 173 -23.04 -14.61 -9.68
C PRO A 173 -22.77 -15.85 -8.80
N TYR A 174 -23.69 -16.23 -7.92
CA TYR A 174 -23.47 -17.35 -7.00
C TYR A 174 -23.42 -18.69 -7.72
N ARG A 175 -24.09 -18.82 -8.88
CA ARG A 175 -23.96 -20.00 -9.74
C ARG A 175 -22.56 -20.09 -10.36
N PHE A 176 -21.97 -18.94 -10.69
CA PHE A 176 -20.58 -18.87 -11.15
C PHE A 176 -19.60 -19.23 -10.02
N LEU A 177 -19.79 -18.68 -8.81
CA LEU A 177 -18.97 -18.99 -7.63
C LEU A 177 -19.03 -20.49 -7.28
N TRP A 178 -20.19 -21.12 -7.39
CA TRP A 178 -20.34 -22.55 -7.10
C TRP A 178 -19.47 -23.43 -8.02
N GLY A 179 -19.34 -23.06 -9.30
CA GLY A 179 -18.50 -23.79 -10.23
C GLY A 179 -16.99 -23.63 -9.99
N ILE A 180 -16.56 -22.67 -9.18
CA ILE A 180 -15.15 -22.42 -8.79
C ILE A 180 -14.89 -22.66 -7.31
N VAL A 181 -15.80 -23.32 -6.58
CA VAL A 181 -15.62 -23.61 -5.14
C VAL A 181 -14.37 -24.46 -4.88
N THR A 182 -14.08 -25.45 -5.74
CA THR A 182 -12.90 -26.32 -5.58
C THR A 182 -11.58 -25.54 -5.60
N PRO A 183 -11.27 -24.73 -6.64
CA PRO A 183 -10.04 -23.93 -6.63
C PRO A 183 -10.01 -22.89 -5.51
N LEU A 184 -11.16 -22.32 -5.10
CA LEU A 184 -11.20 -21.42 -3.94
C LEU A 184 -10.83 -22.13 -2.63
N ALA A 185 -11.35 -23.34 -2.40
CA ALA A 185 -11.01 -24.15 -1.24
C ALA A 185 -9.53 -24.58 -1.25
N THR A 186 -9.01 -24.94 -2.43
CA THR A 186 -7.58 -25.23 -2.59
C THR A 186 -6.74 -23.99 -2.30
N ALA A 187 -7.14 -22.80 -2.76
CA ALA A 187 -6.39 -21.55 -2.55
C ALA A 187 -6.35 -21.18 -1.07
N PHE A 188 -7.44 -21.44 -0.34
CA PHE A 188 -7.46 -21.30 1.11
C PHE A 188 -6.48 -22.27 1.80
N GLY A 189 -6.44 -23.53 1.36
CA GLY A 189 -5.55 -24.54 1.93
C GLY A 189 -4.06 -24.32 1.61
N THR A 190 -3.74 -23.91 0.38
CA THR A 190 -2.35 -23.67 -0.06
C THR A 190 -1.85 -22.27 0.25
N SER A 191 -2.76 -21.33 0.54
CA SER A 191 -2.46 -19.89 0.70
C SER A 191 -1.70 -19.29 -0.49
N SER A 192 -1.89 -19.83 -1.71
CA SER A 192 -1.18 -19.40 -2.92
C SER A 192 -2.09 -19.34 -4.16
N SER A 193 -2.21 -18.15 -4.73
CA SER A 193 -2.97 -17.91 -5.98
C SER A 193 -2.30 -18.53 -7.21
N SER A 194 -0.96 -18.50 -7.28
CA SER A 194 -0.22 -19.09 -8.40
C SER A 194 -0.27 -20.62 -8.41
N ALA A 195 -0.29 -21.24 -7.23
CA ALA A 195 -0.42 -22.69 -7.10
C ALA A 195 -1.80 -23.22 -7.54
N THR A 196 -2.85 -22.38 -7.48
CA THR A 196 -4.23 -22.76 -7.81
C THR A 196 -4.67 -22.38 -9.21
N LEU A 197 -3.88 -21.56 -9.92
CA LEU A 197 -4.13 -21.13 -11.29
C LEU A 197 -4.52 -22.26 -12.26
N PRO A 198 -3.78 -23.39 -12.37
CA PRO A 198 -4.14 -24.45 -13.32
C PRO A 198 -5.50 -25.09 -12.99
N LEU A 199 -5.83 -25.25 -11.71
CA LEU A 199 -7.12 -25.78 -11.27
C LEU A 199 -8.26 -24.78 -11.54
N MET A 200 -8.01 -23.50 -11.30
CA MET A 200 -8.95 -22.42 -11.59
C MET A 200 -9.31 -22.37 -13.08
N MET A 201 -8.30 -22.47 -13.96
CA MET A 201 -8.51 -22.48 -15.41
C MET A 201 -9.39 -23.65 -15.85
N LYS A 202 -9.16 -24.85 -15.30
CA LYS A 202 -9.97 -26.03 -15.60
C LYS A 202 -11.43 -25.85 -15.17
N CYS A 203 -11.67 -25.44 -13.92
CA CYS A 203 -13.03 -25.26 -13.40
C CYS A 203 -13.81 -24.16 -14.14
N VAL A 204 -13.15 -23.05 -14.49
CA VAL A 204 -13.77 -21.96 -15.25
C VAL A 204 -14.15 -22.38 -16.69
N GLU A 205 -13.30 -23.17 -17.35
CA GLU A 205 -13.58 -23.71 -18.69
C GLU A 205 -14.68 -24.77 -18.67
N GLU A 206 -14.63 -25.73 -17.73
CA GLU A 206 -15.53 -26.89 -17.70
C GLU A 206 -16.87 -26.60 -17.00
N ASN A 207 -16.86 -25.96 -15.82
CA ASN A 207 -18.07 -25.76 -15.01
C ASN A 207 -18.84 -24.49 -15.42
N ASN A 208 -18.11 -23.45 -15.82
CA ASN A 208 -18.69 -22.13 -16.08
C ASN A 208 -18.77 -21.79 -17.57
N GLY A 209 -18.21 -22.65 -18.44
CA GLY A 209 -18.33 -22.54 -19.90
C GLY A 209 -17.62 -21.33 -20.50
N VAL A 210 -16.59 -20.79 -19.84
CA VAL A 210 -15.83 -19.65 -20.37
C VAL A 210 -14.92 -20.11 -21.52
N ALA A 211 -14.80 -19.29 -22.57
CA ALA A 211 -13.98 -19.63 -23.72
C ALA A 211 -12.49 -19.72 -23.36
N LYS A 212 -11.84 -20.80 -23.79
CA LYS A 212 -10.42 -21.12 -23.47
C LYS A 212 -9.43 -20.00 -23.82
N HIS A 213 -9.69 -19.27 -24.90
CA HIS A 213 -8.81 -18.18 -25.32
C HIS A 213 -8.85 -16.98 -24.36
N ILE A 214 -9.98 -16.75 -23.67
CA ILE A 214 -10.14 -15.68 -22.68
C ILE A 214 -9.56 -16.13 -21.33
N SER A 215 -9.92 -17.32 -20.86
CA SER A 215 -9.46 -17.84 -19.56
C SER A 215 -7.93 -17.94 -19.50
N ARG A 216 -7.29 -18.45 -20.56
CA ARG A 216 -5.83 -18.63 -20.64
C ARG A 216 -5.04 -17.34 -20.76
N PHE A 217 -5.70 -16.25 -21.17
CA PHE A 217 -5.07 -14.94 -21.25
C PHE A 217 -5.28 -14.14 -19.95
N ILE A 218 -6.52 -14.05 -19.48
CA ILE A 218 -6.88 -13.18 -18.35
C ILE A 218 -6.48 -13.77 -17.00
N LEU A 219 -6.66 -15.07 -16.76
CA LEU A 219 -6.40 -15.67 -15.44
C LEU A 219 -4.92 -15.60 -15.01
N PRO A 220 -3.93 -15.89 -15.88
CA PRO A 220 -2.52 -15.77 -15.48
C PRO A 220 -2.09 -14.33 -15.19
N ILE A 221 -2.59 -13.36 -15.96
CA ILE A 221 -2.36 -11.94 -15.73
C ILE A 221 -3.02 -11.49 -14.42
N GLY A 222 -4.25 -11.97 -14.17
CA GLY A 222 -5.00 -11.67 -12.95
C GLY A 222 -4.33 -12.21 -11.69
N ALA A 223 -3.73 -13.41 -11.75
CA ALA A 223 -3.10 -14.04 -10.58
C ALA A 223 -1.89 -13.27 -10.03
N THR A 224 -1.24 -12.43 -10.85
CA THR A 224 -0.08 -11.62 -10.45
C THR A 224 -0.43 -10.14 -10.25
N VAL A 225 -1.32 -9.59 -11.09
CA VAL A 225 -1.64 -8.15 -11.09
C VAL A 225 -2.81 -7.82 -10.18
N ASN A 226 -3.84 -8.67 -10.12
CA ASN A 226 -5.09 -8.37 -9.42
C ASN A 226 -5.10 -8.95 -7.99
N MET A 227 -4.44 -8.27 -7.06
CA MET A 227 -4.24 -8.72 -5.68
C MET A 227 -5.12 -7.95 -4.67
N ASP A 228 -6.44 -7.95 -4.88
CA ASP A 228 -7.41 -7.19 -4.07
C ASP A 228 -7.32 -7.49 -2.56
N GLY A 229 -7.10 -8.76 -2.20
CA GLY A 229 -6.95 -9.16 -0.80
C GLY A 229 -5.73 -8.53 -0.12
N ALA A 230 -4.62 -8.40 -0.85
CA ALA A 230 -3.43 -7.76 -0.30
C ALA A 230 -3.60 -6.24 -0.19
N ALA A 231 -4.25 -5.61 -1.17
CA ALA A 231 -4.58 -4.19 -1.10
C ALA A 231 -5.45 -3.90 0.14
N LEU A 232 -6.48 -4.72 0.39
CA LEU A 232 -7.34 -4.60 1.57
C LEU A 232 -6.54 -4.80 2.86
N PHE A 233 -5.73 -5.86 2.93
CA PHE A 233 -4.87 -6.14 4.08
C PHE A 233 -3.90 -4.99 4.38
N GLN A 234 -3.20 -4.48 3.36
CA GLN A 234 -2.24 -3.38 3.50
C GLN A 234 -2.92 -2.09 3.97
N CYS A 235 -4.07 -1.73 3.40
CA CYS A 235 -4.83 -0.55 3.80
C CYS A 235 -5.30 -0.65 5.26
N VAL A 236 -5.91 -1.77 5.65
CA VAL A 236 -6.40 -1.95 7.03
C VAL A 236 -5.24 -2.00 8.02
N ALA A 237 -4.13 -2.67 7.67
CA ALA A 237 -2.93 -2.73 8.51
C ALA A 237 -2.31 -1.35 8.74
N ALA A 238 -2.17 -0.55 7.68
CA ALA A 238 -1.61 0.80 7.77
C ALA A 238 -2.47 1.71 8.69
N VAL A 239 -3.79 1.68 8.52
CA VAL A 239 -4.72 2.44 9.36
C VAL A 239 -4.69 1.94 10.81
N PHE A 240 -4.62 0.63 11.03
CA PHE A 240 -4.53 0.04 12.35
C PHE A 240 -3.24 0.46 13.08
N ILE A 241 -2.09 0.46 12.41
CA ILE A 241 -0.81 0.91 12.99
C ILE A 241 -0.86 2.41 13.34
N ALA A 242 -1.48 3.23 12.48
CA ALA A 242 -1.67 4.65 12.76
C ALA A 242 -2.53 4.87 14.02
N GLN A 243 -3.60 4.09 14.19
CA GLN A 243 -4.45 4.12 15.38
C GLN A 243 -3.71 3.62 16.64
N LEU A 244 -2.89 2.58 16.54
CA LEU A 244 -2.06 2.09 17.65
C LEU A 244 -1.04 3.13 18.11
N SER A 245 -0.45 3.87 17.18
CA SER A 245 0.53 4.93 17.45
C SER A 245 -0.10 6.29 17.76
N GLN A 246 -1.44 6.36 17.88
CA GLN A 246 -2.22 7.59 18.07
C GLN A 246 -1.90 8.70 17.05
N GLN A 247 -1.51 8.34 15.82
CA GLN A 247 -1.27 9.31 14.76
C GLN A 247 -2.57 9.71 14.08
N SER A 248 -2.77 11.02 13.91
CA SER A 248 -3.88 11.54 13.12
C SER A 248 -3.66 11.25 11.62
N LEU A 249 -4.65 10.59 11.03
CA LEU A 249 -4.74 10.35 9.60
C LEU A 249 -5.44 11.54 8.95
N ASP A 250 -4.66 12.38 8.28
CA ASP A 250 -5.19 13.46 7.44
C ASP A 250 -5.69 12.88 6.10
N PHE A 251 -6.59 13.60 5.42
CA PHE A 251 -7.17 13.18 4.15
C PHE A 251 -6.10 12.86 3.09
N VAL A 252 -5.02 13.65 3.06
CA VAL A 252 -3.88 13.42 2.16
C VAL A 252 -3.16 12.10 2.48
N LYS A 253 -3.02 11.76 3.77
CA LYS A 253 -2.41 10.48 4.18
C LYS A 253 -3.28 9.30 3.76
N ILE A 254 -4.60 9.42 3.87
CA ILE A 254 -5.55 8.38 3.43
C ILE A 254 -5.42 8.15 1.92
N ILE A 255 -5.39 9.22 1.10
CA ILE A 255 -5.17 9.09 -0.35
C ILE A 255 -3.80 8.48 -0.67
N THR A 256 -2.77 8.78 0.13
CA THR A 256 -1.42 8.25 -0.12
C THR A 256 -1.33 6.75 0.24
N ILE A 257 -2.12 6.29 1.19
CA ILE A 257 -2.21 4.87 1.59
C ILE A 257 -3.04 4.06 0.58
N LEU A 258 -4.05 4.69 -0.04
CA LEU A 258 -4.94 4.09 -1.03
C LEU A 258 -4.26 3.94 -2.40
#